data_AF-A0A7S1VP97-F1
#
_entry.id   AF-A0A7S1VP97-F1
#
_cell.length_a   1.000
_cell.length_b   1.000
_cell.length_c   1.000
_cell.angle_alpha   90.00
_cell.angle_beta   90.00
_cell.angle_gamma   90.00
#
_symmetry.space_group_name_H-M   'P 1'
#
loop_
_entity.id
_entity.type
_entity.pdbx_description
1 polymer ?
#
loop_
_entity_poly.entity_id
_entity_poly.type
_entity_poly.pdbx_seq_one_letter_code
_entity_poly.pdbx_strand_id
1 'polypeptide(L)'
;VHLPRCCIVVSLIDMNVAFFQTVVFDYFATHGRSDLHFRTREFRSSPYAVLVGEVMSQQTQALRASSRLPKFLKAFPTAAALADAPFGQVLQEWEGLGYPRRAQNLQKACQVIRHWTVDDFSVDALLQLPGVGPYTAAAVM
;
A
#
# COMPACT_ATOMS: atom_id res chain seq x y z
N VAL A 1 27.25 -2.87 -35.97
CA VAL A 1 26.71 -2.26 -34.73
C VAL A 1 26.32 -3.40 -33.80
N HIS A 2 27.20 -3.73 -32.86
CA HIS A 2 27.01 -4.77 -31.85
C HIS A 2 26.11 -4.24 -30.73
N LEU A 3 24.97 -4.89 -30.51
CA LEU A 3 24.26 -4.83 -29.23
C LEU A 3 24.55 -6.15 -28.51
N PRO A 4 25.04 -6.14 -27.25
CA PRO A 4 25.22 -7.36 -26.51
C PRO A 4 23.83 -7.90 -26.19
N ARG A 5 23.50 -9.04 -26.80
CA ARG A 5 22.37 -9.86 -26.39
C ARG A 5 22.68 -10.34 -24.97
N CYS A 6 22.05 -9.73 -23.98
CA CYS A 6 21.96 -10.32 -22.64
C CYS A 6 21.08 -11.57 -22.79
N CYS A 7 21.73 -12.69 -23.13
CA CYS A 7 21.10 -13.99 -23.26
C CYS A 7 20.71 -14.48 -21.86
N ILE A 8 19.53 -14.08 -21.38
CA ILE A 8 18.83 -14.86 -20.35
C ILE A 8 18.14 -16.01 -21.07
N VAL A 9 18.91 -16.97 -21.56
CA VAL A 9 18.40 -18.30 -21.91
C VAL A 9 18.60 -19.16 -20.67
N VAL A 10 17.81 -18.88 -19.64
CA VAL A 10 17.74 -19.76 -18.47
C VAL A 10 16.82 -20.89 -18.87
N SER A 11 17.38 -22.09 -19.01
CA SER A 11 16.60 -23.32 -19.02
C SER A 11 15.73 -23.34 -17.76
N LEU A 12 14.40 -23.38 -17.93
CA LEU A 12 13.40 -23.39 -16.85
C LEU A 12 13.52 -24.57 -15.87
N ILE A 13 14.52 -25.45 -16.05
CA ILE A 13 14.65 -26.75 -15.40
C ILE A 13 15.39 -26.68 -14.06
N ASP A 14 16.15 -25.62 -13.78
CA ASP A 14 16.90 -25.44 -12.50
C ASP A 14 16.61 -24.10 -11.81
N MET A 15 15.36 -23.62 -11.87
CA MET A 15 14.98 -22.38 -11.19
C MET A 15 14.71 -22.67 -9.70
N ASN A 16 15.74 -22.58 -8.86
CA ASN A 16 15.52 -22.56 -7.42
C ASN A 16 14.97 -21.18 -6.98
N VAL A 17 14.33 -21.14 -5.81
CA VAL A 17 13.66 -19.92 -5.29
C VAL A 17 14.63 -18.74 -5.18
N ALA A 18 15.88 -18.97 -4.77
CA ALA A 18 16.87 -17.91 -4.60
C ALA A 18 17.23 -17.25 -5.94
N PHE A 19 17.42 -18.06 -6.99
CA PHE A 19 17.70 -17.52 -8.32
C PHE A 19 16.54 -16.67 -8.86
N PHE A 20 15.29 -17.14 -8.70
CA PHE A 20 14.11 -16.37 -9.10
C PHE A 20 14.02 -15.03 -8.36
N GLN A 21 14.25 -15.03 -7.04
CA GLN A 21 14.25 -13.82 -6.22
C GLN A 21 15.32 -12.81 -6.70
N THR A 22 16.54 -13.26 -6.97
CA THR A 22 17.61 -12.40 -7.49
C THR A 22 17.19 -11.74 -8.80
N VAL A 23 16.68 -12.52 -9.77
CA VAL A 23 16.24 -11.98 -11.06
C VAL A 23 15.13 -10.93 -10.89
N VAL A 24 14.14 -11.20 -10.05
CA VAL A 24 13.03 -10.27 -9.79
C VAL A 24 13.53 -9.00 -9.10
N PHE A 25 14.40 -9.12 -8.10
CA PHE A 25 14.91 -7.97 -7.34
C PHE A 25 15.85 -7.09 -8.18
N ASP A 26 16.72 -7.68 -9.00
CA ASP A 26 17.62 -6.93 -9.88
C ASP A 26 16.83 -6.15 -10.96
N TYR A 27 15.83 -6.80 -11.55
CA TYR A 27 14.93 -6.14 -12.48
C TYR A 27 14.15 -5.01 -11.78
N PHE A 28 13.63 -5.26 -10.59
CA PHE A 28 12.90 -4.25 -9.82
C PHE A 28 13.78 -3.07 -9.42
N ALA A 29 15.05 -3.29 -9.07
CA ALA A 29 15.99 -2.23 -8.73
C ALA A 29 16.22 -1.25 -9.89
N THR A 30 16.17 -1.75 -11.14
CA THR A 30 16.46 -0.98 -12.35
C THR A 30 15.20 -0.43 -13.04
N HIS A 31 14.07 -1.14 -12.97
CA HIS A 31 12.83 -0.83 -13.70
C HIS A 31 11.62 -0.58 -12.78
N GLY A 32 11.84 -0.55 -11.47
CA GLY A 32 10.78 -0.31 -10.50
C GLY A 32 10.07 1.01 -10.75
N ARG A 33 8.73 0.98 -10.73
CA ARG A 33 7.87 2.17 -10.83
C ARG A 33 8.12 3.12 -9.65
N SER A 34 8.96 4.12 -9.85
CA SER A 34 9.31 5.16 -8.86
C SER A 34 8.28 6.29 -8.81
N ASP A 35 7.38 6.36 -9.80
CA ASP A 35 6.27 7.30 -9.93
C ASP A 35 5.09 7.04 -8.97
N LEU A 36 5.18 5.99 -8.15
CA LEU A 36 4.15 5.62 -7.19
C LEU A 36 4.50 6.18 -5.79
N HIS A 37 3.74 7.15 -5.30
CA HIS A 37 3.99 7.87 -4.04
C HIS A 37 4.01 6.95 -2.81
N PHE A 38 3.23 5.87 -2.82
CA PHE A 38 3.26 4.84 -1.78
C PHE A 38 4.57 4.02 -1.76
N ARG A 39 5.55 4.33 -2.62
CA ARG A 39 6.87 3.70 -2.64
C ARG A 39 7.99 4.58 -2.09
N THR A 40 7.72 5.81 -1.64
CA THR A 40 8.75 6.62 -0.98
C THR A 40 9.14 6.02 0.38
N ARG A 41 10.37 6.27 0.83
CA ARG A 41 10.86 5.78 2.12
C ARG A 41 10.00 6.29 3.27
N GLU A 42 9.64 7.57 3.22
CA GLU A 42 8.77 8.26 4.17
C GLU A 42 7.41 7.56 4.32
N PHE A 43 6.85 7.12 3.20
CA PHE A 43 5.58 6.39 3.21
C PHE A 43 5.72 5.01 3.84
N ARG A 44 6.73 4.23 3.41
CA ARG A 44 6.92 2.85 3.90
C ARG A 44 7.28 2.75 5.38
N SER A 45 7.76 3.83 5.99
CA SER A 45 8.01 3.88 7.43
C SER A 45 6.75 4.04 8.29
N SER A 46 5.57 4.25 7.71
CA SER A 46 4.32 4.43 8.43
C SER A 46 3.31 3.32 8.09
N PRO A 47 3.05 2.37 9.02
CA PRO A 47 2.04 1.34 8.83
C PRO A 47 0.64 1.93 8.53
N TYR A 48 0.30 3.07 9.13
CA TYR A 48 -0.93 3.81 8.83
C TYR A 48 -0.97 4.28 7.37
N ALA A 49 0.10 4.92 6.88
CA ALA A 49 0.15 5.39 5.51
C ALA A 49 0.03 4.22 4.52
N VAL A 50 0.76 3.12 4.77
CA VAL A 50 0.69 1.89 3.97
C VAL A 50 -0.74 1.33 3.95
N LEU A 51 -1.40 1.22 5.11
CA LEU A 51 -2.79 0.77 5.20
C LEU A 51 -3.74 1.63 4.33
N VAL A 52 -3.62 2.96 4.40
CA VAL A 52 -4.43 3.87 3.56
C VAL A 52 -4.15 3.64 2.08
N GLY A 53 -2.88 3.57 1.67
CA GLY A 53 -2.50 3.37 0.27
C GLY A 53 -2.96 2.02 -0.30
N GLU A 54 -2.87 0.96 0.50
CA GLU A 54 -3.37 -0.37 0.16
C GLU A 54 -4.88 -0.34 -0.04
N VAL A 55 -5.63 0.20 0.93
CA VAL A 55 -7.09 0.28 0.81
C VAL A 55 -7.50 1.15 -0.38
N MET A 56 -6.81 2.26 -0.66
CA MET A 56 -7.08 3.10 -1.83
C MET A 56 -6.85 2.36 -3.15
N SER A 57 -5.79 1.54 -3.24
CA SER A 57 -5.40 0.83 -4.46
C SER A 57 -6.29 -0.38 -4.75
N GLN A 58 -7.07 -0.85 -3.78
CA GLN A 58 -8.10 -1.87 -4.02
C GLN A 58 -9.12 -1.36 -5.04
N GLN A 59 -9.28 -2.05 -6.17
CA GLN A 59 -10.26 -1.71 -7.20
C GLN A 59 -10.11 -0.28 -7.78
N THR A 60 -8.92 0.32 -7.65
CA THR A 60 -8.56 1.60 -8.26
C THR A 60 -7.20 1.47 -8.91
N GLN A 61 -7.01 2.05 -10.09
CA GLN A 61 -5.71 2.01 -10.76
C GLN A 61 -4.62 2.61 -9.86
N ALA A 62 -3.49 1.91 -9.74
CA ALA A 62 -2.38 2.30 -8.84
C ALA A 62 -1.92 3.75 -9.03
N LEU A 63 -1.84 4.23 -10.28
CA LEU A 63 -1.49 5.61 -10.60
C LEU A 63 -2.49 6.63 -10.02
N ARG A 64 -3.79 6.34 -10.08
CA ARG A 64 -4.84 7.21 -9.55
C ARG A 64 -4.86 7.19 -8.02
N ALA A 65 -4.72 6.02 -7.40
CA ALA A 65 -4.60 5.91 -5.95
C ALA A 65 -3.36 6.67 -5.43
N SER A 66 -2.22 6.45 -6.10
CA SER A 66 -0.94 7.12 -5.83
C SER A 66 -1.05 8.64 -5.86
N SER A 67 -1.73 9.23 -6.86
CA SER A 67 -1.83 10.69 -6.97
C SER A 67 -2.77 11.33 -5.93
N ARG A 68 -3.75 10.58 -5.40
CA ARG A 68 -4.70 11.06 -4.38
C ARG A 68 -4.16 10.94 -2.95
N LEU A 69 -3.30 9.96 -2.72
CA LEU A 69 -2.79 9.61 -1.39
C LEU A 69 -2.15 10.78 -0.63
N PRO A 70 -1.26 11.62 -1.22
CA PRO A 70 -0.67 12.74 -0.49
C PRO A 70 -1.70 13.75 0.03
N LYS A 71 -2.75 14.05 -0.76
CA LYS A 71 -3.82 14.97 -0.34
C LYS A 71 -4.60 14.38 0.82
N PHE A 72 -4.93 13.09 0.74
CA PHE A 72 -5.68 12.40 1.78
C PHE A 72 -4.91 12.31 3.10
N LEU A 73 -3.62 11.96 3.06
CA LEU A 73 -2.76 11.93 4.24
C LEU A 73 -2.49 13.33 4.80
N LYS A 74 -2.50 14.38 3.97
CA LYS A 74 -2.46 15.76 4.46
C LYS A 74 -3.72 16.15 5.23
N ALA A 75 -4.90 15.71 4.77
CA ALA A 75 -6.16 15.96 5.46
C ALA A 75 -6.29 15.13 6.74
N PHE A 76 -5.81 13.88 6.71
CA PHE A 76 -5.88 12.93 7.82
C PHE A 76 -4.48 12.36 8.11
N PRO A 77 -3.62 13.11 8.83
CA PRO A 77 -2.21 12.73 9.02
C PRO A 77 -1.99 11.53 9.93
N THR A 78 -2.99 11.15 10.73
CA THR A 78 -2.91 10.03 11.67
C THR A 78 -4.19 9.20 11.63
N ALA A 79 -4.12 7.96 12.12
CA ALA A 79 -5.31 7.12 12.29
C ALA A 79 -6.35 7.81 13.18
N ALA A 80 -5.92 8.50 14.25
CA ALA A 80 -6.82 9.29 15.09
C ALA A 80 -7.52 10.42 14.32
N ALA A 81 -6.79 11.17 13.48
CA ALA A 81 -7.37 12.23 12.67
C ALA A 81 -8.43 11.69 11.69
N LEU A 82 -8.18 10.54 11.06
CA LEU A 82 -9.18 9.90 10.19
C LEU A 82 -10.37 9.34 10.98
N ALA A 83 -10.12 8.74 12.14
CA ALA A 83 -11.13 8.16 13.00
C ALA A 83 -12.16 9.19 13.50
N ASP A 84 -11.67 10.37 13.87
CA ASP A 84 -12.45 11.44 14.51
C ASP A 84 -13.10 12.39 13.48
N ALA A 85 -12.72 12.30 12.19
CA ALA A 85 -13.27 13.15 11.14
C ALA A 85 -14.75 12.84 10.86
N PRO A 86 -15.59 13.86 10.57
CA PRO A 86 -16.93 13.63 10.04
C PRO A 86 -16.85 12.82 8.73
N PHE A 87 -17.63 11.74 8.62
CA PHE A 87 -17.55 10.85 7.45
C PHE A 87 -17.81 11.59 6.12
N GLY A 88 -18.60 12.66 6.13
CA GLY A 88 -18.78 13.52 4.95
C GLY A 88 -17.48 14.14 4.42
N GLN A 89 -16.57 14.57 5.31
CA GLN A 89 -15.25 15.09 4.91
C GLN A 89 -14.36 13.96 4.37
N VAL A 90 -14.44 12.77 4.98
CA VAL A 90 -13.73 11.58 4.48
C VAL A 90 -14.18 11.25 3.06
N LEU A 91 -15.50 11.29 2.78
CA LEU A 91 -16.03 11.05 1.44
C LEU A 91 -15.60 12.10 0.42
N GLN A 92 -15.52 13.38 0.82
CA GLN A 92 -15.00 14.44 -0.07
C GLN A 92 -13.54 14.17 -0.47
N GLU A 93 -12.69 13.80 0.48
CA GLU A 93 -11.30 13.45 0.17
C GLU A 93 -11.18 12.13 -0.62
N TRP A 94 -12.13 11.21 -0.44
CA TRP A 94 -12.22 9.93 -1.17
C TRP A 94 -12.79 10.05 -2.59
N GLU A 95 -13.25 11.23 -3.00
CA GLU A 95 -13.87 11.44 -4.31
C GLU A 95 -12.96 10.97 -5.48
N GLY A 96 -13.56 10.26 -6.44
CA GLY A 96 -12.85 9.73 -7.62
C GLY A 96 -12.12 8.40 -7.40
N LEU A 97 -12.05 7.90 -6.16
CA LEU A 97 -11.52 6.56 -5.85
C LEU A 97 -12.60 5.47 -5.95
N GLY A 98 -13.89 5.83 -5.90
CA GLY A 98 -15.01 4.88 -6.00
C GLY A 98 -15.17 3.99 -4.77
N TYR A 99 -16.24 3.20 -4.74
CA TYR A 99 -16.62 2.31 -3.65
C TYR A 99 -16.53 2.94 -2.24
N PRO A 100 -17.45 3.85 -1.87
CA PRO A 100 -17.46 4.56 -0.58
C PRO A 100 -17.38 3.66 0.67
N ARG A 101 -17.84 2.40 0.54
CA ARG A 101 -17.76 1.40 1.61
C ARG A 101 -16.31 1.09 2.03
N ARG A 102 -15.32 1.22 1.12
CA ARG A 102 -13.90 1.12 1.48
C ARG A 102 -13.46 2.25 2.39
N ALA A 103 -13.85 3.49 2.08
CA ALA A 103 -13.58 4.65 2.93
C ALA A 103 -14.19 4.47 4.32
N GLN A 104 -15.43 3.96 4.38
CA GLN A 104 -16.12 3.70 5.65
C GLN A 104 -15.42 2.62 6.48
N ASN A 105 -15.01 1.50 5.85
CA ASN A 105 -14.29 0.44 6.54
C ASN A 105 -12.92 0.90 7.00
N LEU A 106 -12.20 1.67 6.18
CA LEU A 106 -10.93 2.28 6.56
C LEU A 106 -11.10 3.19 7.78
N GLN A 107 -12.12 4.05 7.79
CA GLN A 107 -12.38 4.90 8.95
C GLN A 107 -12.69 4.08 10.20
N LYS A 108 -13.49 3.02 10.09
CA LYS A 108 -13.78 2.11 11.22
C LYS A 108 -12.52 1.39 11.71
N ALA A 109 -11.66 0.94 10.81
CA ALA A 109 -10.36 0.38 11.18
C ALA A 109 -9.51 1.42 11.92
N CYS A 110 -9.47 2.66 11.43
CA CYS A 110 -8.80 3.77 12.10
C CYS A 110 -9.36 4.09 13.48
N GLN A 111 -10.67 3.93 13.71
CA GLN A 111 -11.27 4.07 15.05
C GLN A 111 -10.75 3.02 16.04
N VAL A 112 -10.48 1.79 15.58
CA VAL A 112 -9.88 0.73 16.42
C VAL A 112 -8.41 1.05 16.74
N ILE A 113 -7.64 1.48 15.74
CA ILE A 113 -6.18 1.69 15.87
C ILE A 113 -5.79 3.13 16.24
N ARG A 114 -6.74 4.01 16.60
CA ARG A 114 -6.47 5.45 16.83
C ARG A 114 -5.44 5.73 17.91
N HIS A 115 -5.25 4.78 18.84
CA HIS A 115 -4.29 4.86 19.94
C HIS A 115 -3.08 3.93 19.75
N TRP A 116 -3.00 3.22 18.62
CA TRP A 116 -1.88 2.33 18.34
C TRP A 116 -0.62 3.13 18.05
N THR A 117 0.47 2.61 18.58
CA THR A 117 1.85 2.95 18.21
C THR A 117 2.33 2.00 17.11
N VAL A 118 3.52 2.24 16.56
CA VAL A 118 4.10 1.37 15.52
C VAL A 118 4.25 -0.08 16.00
N ASP A 119 4.54 -0.29 17.28
CA ASP A 119 4.78 -1.61 17.86
C ASP A 119 3.51 -2.45 18.02
N ASP A 120 2.33 -1.82 17.97
CA ASP A 120 1.03 -2.51 18.04
C ASP A 120 0.64 -3.15 16.69
N PHE A 121 1.29 -2.74 15.59
CA PHE A 121 1.03 -3.30 14.27
C PHE A 121 1.65 -4.70 14.15
N SER A 122 0.78 -5.69 13.96
CA SER A 122 1.13 -7.06 13.61
C SER A 122 0.12 -7.61 12.62
N VAL A 123 0.50 -8.64 11.86
CA VAL A 123 -0.42 -9.30 10.93
C VAL A 123 -1.70 -9.75 11.66
N ASP A 124 -1.57 -10.35 12.83
CA ASP A 124 -2.70 -10.86 13.61
C ASP A 124 -3.63 -9.73 14.09
N ALA A 125 -3.07 -8.61 14.56
CA ALA A 125 -3.85 -7.46 14.99
C ALA A 125 -4.55 -6.79 13.80
N LEU A 126 -3.88 -6.67 12.65
CA LEU A 126 -4.42 -6.10 11.42
C LEU A 126 -5.58 -6.94 10.86
N LEU A 127 -5.52 -8.26 10.97
CA LEU A 127 -6.59 -9.17 10.53
C LEU A 127 -7.90 -8.99 11.29
N GLN A 128 -7.87 -8.36 12.48
CA GLN A 128 -9.09 -8.03 13.24
C GLN A 128 -9.79 -6.76 12.72
N LEU A 129 -9.17 -6.01 11.82
CA LEU A 129 -9.68 -4.71 11.38
C LEU A 129 -10.75 -4.82 10.28
N PRO A 130 -11.81 -3.99 10.32
CA PRO A 130 -12.82 -3.96 9.27
C PRO A 130 -12.23 -3.70 7.88
N GLY A 131 -12.47 -4.61 6.94
CA GLY A 131 -12.03 -4.47 5.55
C GLY A 131 -10.53 -4.73 5.32
N VAL A 132 -9.82 -5.23 6.33
CA VAL A 132 -8.43 -5.69 6.20
C VAL A 132 -8.42 -7.21 6.08
N GLY A 133 -7.92 -7.71 4.95
CA GLY A 133 -7.73 -9.14 4.70
C GLY A 133 -6.27 -9.56 4.77
N PRO A 134 -5.96 -10.86 4.57
CA PRO A 134 -4.60 -11.40 4.69
C PRO A 134 -3.58 -10.67 3.81
N TYR A 135 -3.96 -10.31 2.58
CA TYR A 135 -3.07 -9.55 1.69
C TYR A 135 -2.72 -8.17 2.25
N THR A 136 -3.73 -7.39 2.68
CA THR A 136 -3.49 -6.04 3.21
C THR A 136 -2.74 -6.09 4.54
N ALA A 137 -3.03 -7.06 5.40
CA ALA A 137 -2.29 -7.25 6.64
C ALA A 137 -0.80 -7.55 6.36
N ALA A 138 -0.50 -8.43 5.41
CA ALA A 138 0.86 -8.75 5.01
C ALA A 138 1.57 -7.62 4.24
N ALA A 139 0.83 -6.76 3.54
CA ALA A 139 1.41 -5.62 2.81
C ALA A 139 1.80 -4.46 3.73
N VAL A 140 1.13 -4.32 4.88
CA VAL A 140 1.43 -3.28 5.89
C VAL A 140 2.67 -3.62 6.73
N MET A 141 3.00 -4.90 6.86
CA MET A 141 4.11 -5.42 7.68
C MET A 141 5.35 -5.73 6.85
#